data_AF-A0A497FQW9-F1
#
_entry.id   AF-A0A497FQW9-F1
#
_cell.length_a   1.000
_cell.length_b   1.000
_cell.length_c   1.000
_cell.angle_alpha   90.00
_cell.angle_beta   90.00
_cell.angle_gamma   90.00
#
_symmetry.space_group_name_H-M   'P 1'
#
loop_
_entity.id
_entity.type
_entity.pdbx_description
1 polymer ?
#
loop_
_entity_poly.entity_id
_entity_poly.type
_entity_poly.pdbx_seq_one_letter_code
_entity_poly.pdbx_strand_id
1 'polypeptide(L)'
;MNPNVFVEHLSGPSMEEKSVEFVERKGLGHPDYIADAVAESVSIELSNWYKERFGQILHHNVDKVLVVGGQAWRMFGKGMVLHPITIIVAGRVTTEVKKPGGVEQVPVGRLILSAAKKWLKNNFRYLDVENHVIVDYKIGKGSAELARLVETEVPLANDTSLGTGYAPLTETERLVFEAERLLNSKSFKEKYPFVGEDVKIMGLRVNDRIKLTVAVAIIAQEVSSLEEYAYAKEVVKEEVLKLADKISEREVDVQVNTADDMKDLSGEKVYLVVTGTSAEHGDDGATGRGNRVNGLITPFRPMSLEATAGKNPVSHVGKVYNVFASRLASRIYGEVNGLKEVYVTILSQIGKPINEPQSLTVSVIPENGAGFNTISYEAREIAIEELEKIRKITDLIVSGKVLLF
;
A
#
# COMPACT_ATOMS: atom_id res chain seq x y z
N MET A 1 23.98 16.89 18.41
CA MET A 1 22.56 17.29 18.26
C MET A 1 22.28 17.50 16.79
N ASN A 2 21.34 16.77 16.20
CA ASN A 2 20.90 17.03 14.83
C ASN A 2 20.01 18.30 14.86
N PRO A 3 20.40 19.41 14.19
CA PRO A 3 19.72 20.69 14.32
C PRO A 3 18.31 20.72 13.69
N ASN A 4 17.97 19.72 12.86
CA ASN A 4 16.76 19.72 12.04
C ASN A 4 15.64 18.82 12.59
N VAL A 5 15.73 18.41 13.86
CA VAL A 5 14.67 17.65 14.55
C VAL A 5 13.83 18.60 15.39
N PHE A 6 12.53 18.61 15.16
CA PHE A 6 11.56 19.47 15.83
C PHE A 6 10.48 18.63 16.48
N VAL A 7 10.07 19.00 17.69
CA VAL A 7 8.92 18.37 18.36
C VAL A 7 7.92 19.46 18.71
N GLU A 8 6.69 19.30 18.23
CA GLU A 8 5.64 20.32 18.30
C GLU A 8 4.42 19.80 19.05
N HIS A 9 3.79 20.69 19.81
CA HIS A 9 2.54 20.43 20.51
C HIS A 9 1.35 20.82 19.62
N LEU A 10 0.51 19.85 19.27
CA LEU A 10 -0.75 20.09 18.58
C LEU A 10 -1.88 20.34 19.60
N SER A 11 -2.61 21.42 19.40
CA SER A 11 -3.80 21.75 20.20
C SER A 11 -5.06 21.28 19.49
N GLY A 12 -6.00 20.71 20.23
CA GLY A 12 -7.31 20.29 19.71
C GLY A 12 -7.63 18.82 19.96
N PRO A 13 -8.78 18.35 19.47
CA PRO A 13 -9.19 16.96 19.62
C PRO A 13 -8.32 16.02 18.78
N SER A 14 -8.10 14.81 19.30
CA SER A 14 -7.54 13.71 18.50
C SER A 14 -8.48 13.32 17.36
N MET A 15 -8.01 12.53 16.38
CA MET A 15 -8.89 12.04 15.31
C MET A 15 -10.07 11.22 15.84
N GLU A 16 -9.84 10.44 16.89
CA GLU A 16 -10.87 9.64 17.57
C GLU A 16 -11.98 10.53 18.17
N GLU A 17 -11.63 11.70 18.67
CA GLU A 17 -12.54 12.66 19.31
C GLU A 17 -13.30 13.55 18.30
N LYS A 18 -12.91 13.55 17.02
CA LYS A 18 -13.64 14.29 15.98
C LYS A 18 -14.98 13.63 15.66
N SER A 19 -15.96 14.45 15.30
CA SER A 19 -17.33 14.00 15.01
C SER A 19 -17.48 13.28 13.67
N VAL A 20 -16.56 13.47 12.72
CA VAL A 20 -16.61 12.83 11.40
C VAL A 20 -15.24 12.29 11.05
N GLU A 21 -15.21 11.12 10.41
CA GLU A 21 -14.00 10.50 9.90
C GLU A 21 -14.31 9.67 8.63
N PHE A 22 -13.42 9.77 7.65
CA PHE A 22 -13.44 8.96 6.43
C PHE A 22 -12.15 8.14 6.34
N VAL A 23 -12.29 6.86 6.06
CA VAL A 23 -11.17 5.95 5.81
C VAL A 23 -11.51 5.03 4.65
N GLU A 24 -10.58 4.86 3.73
CA GLU A 24 -10.72 3.89 2.65
C GLU A 24 -9.52 2.95 2.61
N ARG A 25 -9.77 1.71 2.21
CA ARG A 25 -8.73 0.75 1.80
C ARG A 25 -9.12 0.07 0.50
N LYS A 26 -8.21 0.09 -0.45
CA LYS A 26 -8.25 -0.71 -1.68
C LYS A 26 -7.45 -1.98 -1.44
N GLY A 27 -8.11 -3.12 -1.53
CA GLY A 27 -7.56 -4.43 -1.20
C GLY A 27 -6.78 -5.09 -2.33
N LEU A 28 -6.32 -6.30 -2.05
CA LEU A 28 -5.35 -7.05 -2.87
C LEU A 28 -5.69 -7.09 -4.37
N GLY A 29 -6.95 -7.36 -4.72
CA GLY A 29 -7.38 -7.50 -6.11
C GLY A 29 -7.81 -6.21 -6.80
N HIS A 30 -7.82 -5.07 -6.10
CA HIS A 30 -8.20 -3.80 -6.70
C HIS A 30 -7.15 -3.37 -7.75
N PRO A 31 -7.54 -2.86 -8.95
CA PRO A 31 -6.60 -2.53 -10.03
C PRO A 31 -5.44 -1.61 -9.60
N ASP A 32 -5.70 -0.57 -8.80
CA ASP A 32 -4.63 0.29 -8.26
C ASP A 32 -3.67 -0.48 -7.32
N TYR A 33 -4.18 -1.41 -6.51
CA TYR A 33 -3.33 -2.24 -5.63
C TYR A 33 -2.47 -3.19 -6.46
N ILE A 34 -3.03 -3.78 -7.53
CA ILE A 34 -2.27 -4.59 -8.49
C ILE A 34 -1.12 -3.77 -9.09
N ALA A 35 -1.40 -2.53 -9.50
CA ALA A 35 -0.37 -1.65 -10.07
C ALA A 35 0.75 -1.34 -9.07
N ASP A 36 0.42 -1.02 -7.81
CA ASP A 36 1.39 -0.82 -6.74
C ASP A 36 2.20 -2.10 -6.46
N ALA A 37 1.52 -3.24 -6.29
CA ALA A 37 2.17 -4.48 -5.90
C ALA A 37 3.06 -5.07 -7.01
N VAL A 38 2.67 -4.92 -8.28
CA VAL A 38 3.54 -5.26 -9.42
C VAL A 38 4.76 -4.34 -9.47
N ALA A 39 4.58 -3.02 -9.33
CA ALA A 39 5.69 -2.06 -9.30
C ALA A 39 6.71 -2.42 -8.22
N GLU A 40 6.23 -2.71 -7.01
CA GLU A 40 7.09 -3.06 -5.88
C GLU A 40 7.78 -4.41 -6.07
N SER A 41 7.06 -5.42 -6.55
CA SER A 41 7.64 -6.76 -6.80
C SER A 41 8.79 -6.68 -7.81
N VAL A 42 8.63 -5.85 -8.84
CA VAL A 42 9.70 -5.59 -9.83
C VAL A 42 10.88 -4.85 -9.19
N SER A 43 10.64 -3.84 -8.36
CA SER A 43 11.72 -3.11 -7.67
C SER A 43 12.51 -4.02 -6.71
N ILE A 44 11.84 -4.91 -5.99
CA ILE A 44 12.49 -5.89 -5.10
C ILE A 44 13.32 -6.88 -5.92
N GLU A 45 12.78 -7.42 -7.02
CA GLU A 45 13.52 -8.36 -7.89
C GLU A 45 14.77 -7.71 -8.48
N LEU A 46 14.66 -6.47 -8.99
CA LEU A 46 15.80 -5.70 -9.48
C LEU A 46 16.83 -5.46 -8.36
N SER A 47 16.36 -5.07 -7.17
CA SER A 47 17.23 -4.82 -6.02
C SER A 47 18.02 -6.05 -5.62
N ASN A 48 17.36 -7.20 -5.50
CA ASN A 48 18.01 -8.48 -5.17
C ASN A 48 19.01 -8.88 -6.25
N TRP A 49 18.64 -8.77 -7.52
CA TRP A 49 19.53 -9.12 -8.64
C TRP A 49 20.79 -8.25 -8.65
N TYR A 50 20.65 -6.93 -8.45
CA TYR A 50 21.79 -6.02 -8.34
C TYR A 50 22.67 -6.34 -7.14
N LYS A 51 22.07 -6.55 -5.96
CA LYS A 51 22.80 -6.88 -4.73
C LYS A 51 23.59 -8.18 -4.88
N GLU A 52 23.00 -9.21 -5.46
CA GLU A 52 23.66 -10.50 -5.70
C GLU A 52 24.80 -10.44 -6.74
N ARG A 53 24.68 -9.59 -7.77
CA ARG A 53 25.63 -9.56 -8.90
C ARG A 53 26.72 -8.50 -8.77
N PHE A 54 26.43 -7.41 -8.06
CA PHE A 54 27.31 -6.25 -7.95
C PHE A 54 27.59 -5.83 -6.51
N GLY A 55 27.03 -6.51 -5.51
CA GLY A 55 27.23 -6.21 -4.09
C GLY A 55 26.44 -5.00 -3.57
N GLN A 56 25.68 -4.33 -4.43
CA GLN A 56 24.89 -3.14 -4.09
C GLN A 56 23.65 -3.03 -4.97
N ILE A 57 22.64 -2.32 -4.48
CA ILE A 57 21.44 -2.00 -5.25
C ILE A 57 21.74 -0.81 -6.16
N LEU A 58 21.55 -0.98 -7.46
CA LEU A 58 21.76 0.10 -8.43
C LEU A 58 20.50 0.93 -8.65
N HIS A 59 20.67 2.12 -9.23
CA HIS A 59 19.59 3.03 -9.51
C HIS A 59 18.51 2.38 -10.40
N HIS A 60 17.28 2.43 -9.92
CA HIS A 60 16.08 2.07 -10.66
C HIS A 60 14.85 2.73 -10.01
N ASN A 61 13.83 3.06 -10.80
CA ASN A 61 12.52 3.51 -10.35
C ASN A 61 11.49 2.99 -11.36
N VAL A 62 10.64 2.07 -10.93
CA VAL A 62 9.61 1.39 -11.75
C VAL A 62 8.21 1.67 -11.19
N ASP A 63 8.04 2.85 -10.60
CA ASP A 63 6.85 3.34 -9.91
C ASP A 63 5.79 3.92 -10.86
N LYS A 64 5.76 3.46 -12.11
CA LYS A 64 4.82 3.89 -13.16
C LYS A 64 4.24 2.65 -13.83
N VAL A 65 3.41 1.92 -13.12
CA VAL A 65 2.64 0.80 -13.68
C VAL A 65 1.24 1.28 -14.02
N LEU A 66 0.78 0.92 -15.22
CA LEU A 66 -0.60 1.06 -15.66
C LEU A 66 -1.19 -0.34 -15.85
N VAL A 67 -2.32 -0.58 -15.21
CA VAL A 67 -3.19 -1.74 -15.42
C VAL A 67 -4.35 -1.24 -16.28
N VAL A 68 -4.48 -1.77 -17.49
CA VAL A 68 -5.57 -1.48 -18.42
C VAL A 68 -6.55 -2.64 -18.37
N GLY A 69 -7.80 -2.32 -18.11
CA GLY A 69 -8.87 -3.28 -17.94
C GLY A 69 -9.09 -4.15 -19.18
N GLY A 70 -9.39 -5.42 -18.93
CA GLY A 70 -9.81 -6.39 -19.93
C GLY A 70 -11.31 -6.30 -20.23
N GLN A 71 -11.83 -7.37 -20.82
CA GLN A 71 -13.27 -7.62 -20.93
C GLN A 71 -13.55 -9.08 -20.58
N ALA A 72 -14.61 -9.32 -19.81
CA ALA A 72 -15.04 -10.66 -19.44
C ALA A 72 -16.56 -10.80 -19.64
N TRP A 73 -16.97 -11.97 -20.08
CA TRP A 73 -18.36 -12.41 -20.02
C TRP A 73 -18.54 -13.30 -18.80
N ARG A 74 -19.62 -13.09 -18.06
CA ARG A 74 -19.91 -13.80 -16.82
C ARG A 74 -21.42 -13.95 -16.62
N MET A 75 -21.79 -15.03 -15.97
CA MET A 75 -23.10 -15.25 -15.36
C MET A 75 -22.94 -16.21 -14.19
N PHE A 76 -24.00 -16.51 -13.45
CA PHE A 76 -23.90 -17.47 -12.37
C PHE A 76 -23.38 -18.85 -12.86
N GLY A 77 -22.40 -19.39 -12.15
CA GLY A 77 -21.76 -20.69 -12.37
C GLY A 77 -20.67 -20.70 -13.46
N LYS A 78 -20.49 -19.62 -14.24
CA LYS A 78 -19.53 -19.62 -15.36
C LYS A 78 -19.13 -18.23 -15.83
N GLY A 79 -17.96 -18.14 -16.43
CA GLY A 79 -17.52 -16.97 -17.17
C GLY A 79 -16.26 -17.24 -17.96
N MET A 80 -15.88 -16.26 -18.77
CA MET A 80 -14.72 -16.32 -19.65
C MET A 80 -14.16 -14.91 -19.84
N VAL A 81 -12.84 -14.78 -19.76
CA VAL A 81 -12.13 -13.57 -20.17
C VAL A 81 -12.13 -13.50 -21.70
N LEU A 82 -12.69 -12.43 -22.24
CA LEU A 82 -12.79 -12.15 -23.68
C LEU A 82 -11.60 -11.35 -24.20
N HIS A 83 -11.16 -10.37 -23.41
CA HIS A 83 -10.00 -9.54 -23.68
C HIS A 83 -9.10 -9.52 -22.43
N PRO A 84 -7.81 -9.86 -22.54
CA PRO A 84 -6.93 -9.93 -21.38
C PRO A 84 -6.67 -8.54 -20.78
N ILE A 85 -6.41 -8.52 -19.47
CA ILE A 85 -5.89 -7.35 -18.76
C ILE A 85 -4.50 -7.04 -19.32
N THR A 86 -4.19 -5.77 -19.56
CA THR A 86 -2.84 -5.37 -19.99
C THR A 86 -2.13 -4.60 -18.88
N ILE A 87 -0.97 -5.06 -18.45
CA ILE A 87 -0.14 -4.42 -17.44
C ILE A 87 1.13 -3.88 -18.10
N ILE A 88 1.35 -2.57 -18.02
CA ILE A 88 2.52 -1.90 -18.59
C ILE A 88 3.39 -1.37 -17.45
N VAL A 89 4.59 -1.93 -17.32
CA VAL A 89 5.57 -1.46 -16.33
C VAL A 89 6.52 -0.44 -16.97
N ALA A 90 6.43 0.83 -16.55
CA ALA A 90 7.31 1.89 -17.02
C ALA A 90 8.27 2.39 -15.93
N GLY A 91 9.39 2.96 -16.34
CA GLY A 91 10.37 3.47 -15.38
C GLY A 91 11.76 3.73 -15.92
N ARG A 92 12.69 3.95 -14.99
CA ARG A 92 14.12 4.13 -15.23
C ARG A 92 14.88 3.00 -14.57
N VAL A 93 15.77 2.33 -15.29
CA VAL A 93 16.54 1.18 -14.76
C VAL A 93 17.99 1.26 -15.23
N THR A 94 18.93 0.80 -14.41
CA THR A 94 20.31 0.57 -14.85
C THR A 94 20.36 -0.67 -15.73
N THR A 95 20.52 -0.49 -17.04
CA THR A 95 20.49 -1.59 -18.02
C THR A 95 21.85 -2.23 -18.28
N GLU A 96 22.94 -1.54 -17.91
CA GLU A 96 24.30 -2.00 -18.15
C GLU A 96 25.24 -1.49 -17.05
N VAL A 97 26.27 -2.27 -16.74
CA VAL A 97 27.26 -1.95 -15.71
C VAL A 97 28.66 -2.13 -16.28
N LYS A 98 29.48 -1.08 -16.18
CA LYS A 98 30.90 -1.14 -16.58
C LYS A 98 31.69 -1.89 -15.51
N LYS A 99 32.46 -2.89 -15.92
CA LYS A 99 33.36 -3.68 -15.07
C LYS A 99 34.78 -3.68 -15.65
N PRO A 100 35.81 -3.97 -14.85
CA PRO A 100 37.12 -4.32 -15.39
C PRO A 100 36.97 -5.48 -16.37
N GLY A 101 37.27 -5.26 -17.64
CA GLY A 101 37.13 -6.27 -18.70
C GLY A 101 35.87 -6.20 -19.57
N GLY A 102 34.97 -5.23 -19.37
CA GLY A 102 33.87 -5.00 -20.31
C GLY A 102 32.62 -4.33 -19.73
N VAL A 103 31.50 -4.49 -20.44
CA VAL A 103 30.18 -4.02 -20.03
C VAL A 103 29.28 -5.23 -19.82
N GLU A 104 28.71 -5.37 -18.63
CA GLU A 104 27.74 -6.41 -18.32
C GLU A 104 26.32 -5.88 -18.54
N GLN A 105 25.51 -6.62 -19.30
CA GLN A 105 24.13 -6.27 -19.61
C GLN A 105 23.19 -6.85 -18.55
N VAL A 106 22.25 -6.04 -18.07
CA VAL A 106 21.24 -6.43 -17.10
C VAL A 106 20.02 -6.96 -17.85
N PRO A 107 19.50 -8.17 -17.54
CA PRO A 107 18.38 -8.76 -18.25
C PRO A 107 17.03 -8.16 -17.79
N VAL A 108 16.88 -6.83 -17.90
CA VAL A 108 15.78 -6.08 -17.27
C VAL A 108 14.41 -6.60 -17.67
N GLY A 109 14.17 -6.82 -18.97
CA GLY A 109 12.89 -7.34 -19.45
C GLY A 109 12.51 -8.67 -18.81
N ARG A 110 13.46 -9.60 -18.69
CA ARG A 110 13.23 -10.89 -18.02
C ARG A 110 12.85 -10.71 -16.56
N LEU A 111 13.55 -9.83 -15.83
CA LEU A 111 13.30 -9.58 -14.41
C LEU A 111 11.91 -8.97 -14.19
N ILE A 112 11.55 -7.96 -15.00
CA ILE A 112 10.23 -7.30 -14.91
C ILE A 112 9.10 -8.31 -15.16
N LEU A 113 9.15 -9.02 -16.30
CA LEU A 113 8.10 -9.96 -16.69
C LEU A 113 7.96 -11.09 -15.66
N SER A 114 9.09 -11.63 -15.18
CA SER A 114 9.09 -12.70 -14.19
C SER A 114 8.51 -12.24 -12.84
N ALA A 115 8.92 -11.07 -12.35
CA ALA A 115 8.45 -10.55 -11.07
C ALA A 115 6.95 -10.24 -11.08
N ALA A 116 6.46 -9.56 -12.14
CA ALA A 116 5.05 -9.25 -12.31
C ALA A 116 4.19 -10.52 -12.37
N LYS A 117 4.55 -11.48 -13.24
CA LYS A 117 3.81 -12.74 -13.37
C LYS A 117 3.85 -13.57 -12.09
N LYS A 118 4.99 -13.62 -11.40
CA LYS A 118 5.13 -14.33 -10.12
C LYS A 118 4.22 -13.75 -9.05
N TRP A 119 4.14 -12.42 -8.93
CA TRP A 119 3.25 -11.78 -7.97
C TRP A 119 1.79 -12.15 -8.27
N LEU A 120 1.34 -12.00 -9.52
CA LEU A 120 -0.04 -12.34 -9.89
C LEU A 120 -0.39 -13.81 -9.59
N LYS A 121 0.48 -14.76 -9.98
CA LYS A 121 0.29 -16.20 -9.72
C LYS A 121 0.21 -16.56 -8.25
N ASN A 122 0.91 -15.82 -7.40
CA ASN A 122 0.95 -16.09 -5.96
C ASN A 122 -0.23 -15.47 -5.20
N ASN A 123 -0.93 -14.50 -5.79
CA ASN A 123 -1.91 -13.67 -5.09
C ASN A 123 -3.35 -13.83 -5.61
N PHE A 124 -3.56 -14.43 -6.79
CA PHE A 124 -4.89 -14.70 -7.33
C PHE A 124 -5.15 -16.20 -7.50
N ARG A 125 -6.36 -16.64 -7.15
CA ARG A 125 -6.80 -18.04 -7.32
C ARG A 125 -7.39 -18.32 -8.70
N TYR A 126 -8.11 -17.35 -9.28
CA TYR A 126 -8.87 -17.55 -10.53
C TYR A 126 -8.31 -16.74 -11.73
N LEU A 127 -7.27 -15.94 -11.53
CA LEU A 127 -6.59 -15.21 -12.61
C LEU A 127 -5.52 -16.10 -13.26
N ASP A 128 -5.81 -16.66 -14.43
CA ASP A 128 -4.81 -17.31 -15.26
C ASP A 128 -3.87 -16.26 -15.87
N VAL A 129 -2.67 -16.14 -15.32
CA VAL A 129 -1.69 -15.13 -15.73
C VAL A 129 -1.20 -15.31 -17.17
N GLU A 130 -1.24 -16.52 -17.73
CA GLU A 130 -0.76 -16.73 -19.11
C GLU A 130 -1.85 -16.44 -20.15
N ASN A 131 -3.13 -16.65 -19.79
CA ASN A 131 -4.24 -16.49 -20.73
C ASN A 131 -5.06 -15.20 -20.51
N HIS A 132 -5.09 -14.65 -19.29
CA HIS A 132 -5.92 -13.50 -18.92
C HIS A 132 -5.13 -12.19 -18.81
N VAL A 133 -3.80 -12.24 -18.89
CA VAL A 133 -2.95 -11.05 -18.67
C VAL A 133 -1.85 -10.94 -19.72
N ILE A 134 -1.70 -9.75 -20.29
CA ILE A 134 -0.53 -9.35 -21.08
C ILE A 134 0.32 -8.45 -20.21
N VAL A 135 1.58 -8.83 -19.97
CA VAL A 135 2.55 -7.98 -19.28
C VAL A 135 3.54 -7.43 -20.31
N ASP A 136 3.63 -6.11 -20.39
CA ASP A 136 4.59 -5.37 -21.22
C ASP A 136 5.40 -4.40 -20.33
N TYR A 137 6.51 -3.88 -20.86
CA TYR A 137 7.32 -2.89 -20.18
C TYR A 137 7.85 -1.82 -21.13
N LYS A 138 7.98 -0.60 -20.60
CA LYS A 138 8.53 0.58 -21.30
C LYS A 138 9.55 1.27 -20.40
N ILE A 139 10.78 0.76 -20.42
CA ILE A 139 11.88 1.26 -19.60
C ILE A 139 12.81 2.18 -20.38
N GLY A 140 13.39 3.15 -19.69
CA GLY A 140 14.54 3.90 -20.17
C GLY A 140 15.74 3.75 -19.23
N LYS A 141 16.94 4.05 -19.73
CA LYS A 141 18.13 4.16 -18.89
C LYS A 141 17.94 5.32 -17.89
N GLY A 142 18.35 5.12 -16.63
CA GLY A 142 18.42 6.19 -15.63
C GLY A 142 19.48 7.24 -16.00
N SER A 143 19.33 8.47 -15.51
CA SER A 143 20.37 9.49 -15.71
C SER A 143 21.62 9.15 -14.92
N ALA A 144 22.79 9.42 -15.49
CA ALA A 144 24.07 9.16 -14.82
C ALA A 144 24.23 9.95 -13.51
N GLU A 145 23.56 11.10 -13.41
CA GLU A 145 23.55 11.95 -12.21
C GLU A 145 22.81 11.27 -11.04
N LEU A 146 21.62 10.72 -11.28
CA LEU A 146 20.84 10.03 -10.25
C LEU A 146 21.46 8.68 -9.86
N ALA A 147 22.21 8.05 -10.77
CA ALA A 147 22.94 6.83 -10.47
C ALA A 147 24.02 7.04 -9.39
N ARG A 148 24.69 8.19 -9.36
CA ARG A 148 25.74 8.48 -8.36
C ARG A 148 25.20 8.63 -6.94
N LEU A 149 23.91 8.95 -6.78
CA LEU A 149 23.30 9.21 -5.47
C LEU A 149 23.17 7.94 -4.62
N VAL A 150 23.13 6.76 -5.24
CA VAL A 150 23.08 5.46 -4.56
C VAL A 150 24.46 4.88 -4.21
N GLU A 151 25.55 5.41 -4.76
CA GLU A 151 26.91 4.85 -4.65
C GLU A 151 27.71 5.38 -3.44
N THR A 152 27.03 5.97 -2.45
CA THR A 152 27.64 6.63 -1.29
C THR A 152 27.39 5.83 0.00
N GLU A 153 28.24 6.00 1.02
CA GLU A 153 28.12 5.24 2.28
C GLU A 153 26.79 5.50 3.01
N VAL A 154 26.37 6.77 3.03
CA VAL A 154 24.99 7.17 3.30
C VAL A 154 24.40 7.70 2.00
N PRO A 155 23.34 7.07 1.46
CA PRO A 155 22.74 7.49 0.22
C PRO A 155 22.35 8.96 0.24
N LEU A 156 22.51 9.62 -0.91
CA LEU A 156 22.00 10.97 -1.11
C LEU A 156 20.56 10.90 -1.59
N ALA A 157 19.71 11.78 -1.09
CA ALA A 157 18.31 11.87 -1.48
C ALA A 157 18.21 12.10 -2.99
N ASN A 158 17.42 11.26 -3.66
CA ASN A 158 17.22 11.33 -5.11
C ASN A 158 16.36 12.52 -5.56
N ASP A 159 15.60 13.09 -4.63
CA ASP A 159 14.60 14.11 -4.88
C ASP A 159 14.37 14.97 -3.62
N THR A 160 13.65 16.08 -3.78
CA THR A 160 13.11 16.90 -2.70
C THR A 160 11.66 16.47 -2.47
N SER A 161 11.48 15.46 -1.61
CA SER A 161 10.19 14.82 -1.34
C SER A 161 9.89 14.80 0.15
N LEU A 162 8.63 14.50 0.46
CA LEU A 162 8.10 14.49 1.82
C LEU A 162 7.54 13.11 2.18
N GLY A 163 7.87 12.63 3.38
CA GLY A 163 7.28 11.44 3.98
C GLY A 163 6.41 11.81 5.17
N THR A 164 5.28 11.12 5.33
CA THR A 164 4.37 11.28 6.48
C THR A 164 4.06 9.95 7.13
N GLY A 165 3.89 9.94 8.43
CA GLY A 165 3.38 8.81 9.19
C GLY A 165 2.68 9.27 10.45
N TYR A 166 1.85 8.41 11.02
CA TYR A 166 1.18 8.69 12.28
C TYR A 166 0.91 7.40 13.06
N ALA A 167 0.66 7.56 14.35
CA ALA A 167 0.21 6.49 15.25
C ALA A 167 -0.61 7.09 16.40
N PRO A 168 -1.57 6.34 16.97
CA PRO A 168 -2.03 5.02 16.52
C PRO A 168 -3.01 5.15 15.33
N LEU A 169 -3.49 4.02 14.83
CA LEU A 169 -4.70 4.02 14.02
C LEU A 169 -5.92 4.26 14.93
N THR A 170 -6.89 5.04 14.47
CA THR A 170 -8.23 5.15 15.09
C THR A 170 -8.96 3.81 15.05
N GLU A 171 -10.07 3.71 15.79
CA GLU A 171 -10.95 2.55 15.69
C GLU A 171 -11.47 2.33 14.26
N THR A 172 -11.89 3.40 13.57
CA THR A 172 -12.35 3.34 12.17
C THR A 172 -11.23 2.89 11.24
N GLU A 173 -10.03 3.46 11.40
CA GLU A 173 -8.85 3.12 10.59
C GLU A 173 -8.48 1.65 10.74
N ARG A 174 -8.41 1.16 11.99
CA ARG A 174 -8.13 -0.23 12.31
C ARG A 174 -9.22 -1.16 11.77
N LEU A 175 -10.49 -0.80 11.91
CA LEU A 175 -11.61 -1.61 11.42
C LEU A 175 -11.58 -1.77 9.90
N VAL A 176 -11.38 -0.67 9.15
CA VAL A 176 -11.25 -0.72 7.68
C VAL A 176 -10.03 -1.54 7.25
N PHE A 177 -8.90 -1.37 7.93
CA PHE A 177 -7.67 -2.12 7.65
C PHE A 177 -7.84 -3.62 7.87
N GLU A 178 -8.31 -4.02 9.05
CA GLU A 178 -8.44 -5.43 9.43
C GLU A 178 -9.58 -6.13 8.68
N ALA A 179 -10.66 -5.42 8.32
CA ALA A 179 -11.75 -6.01 7.55
C ALA A 179 -11.29 -6.44 6.15
N GLU A 180 -10.48 -5.63 5.45
CA GLU A 180 -9.94 -6.02 4.14
C GLU A 180 -8.99 -7.22 4.29
N ARG A 181 -8.12 -7.18 5.31
CA ARG A 181 -7.19 -8.28 5.58
C ARG A 181 -7.88 -9.57 5.98
N LEU A 182 -8.99 -9.51 6.70
CA LEU A 182 -9.83 -10.66 7.02
C LEU A 182 -10.37 -11.28 5.72
N LEU A 183 -11.03 -10.47 4.89
CA LEU A 183 -11.68 -10.94 3.66
C LEU A 183 -10.69 -11.47 2.63
N ASN A 184 -9.44 -10.99 2.64
CA ASN A 184 -8.34 -11.48 1.79
C ASN A 184 -7.37 -12.43 2.50
N SER A 185 -7.66 -12.83 3.74
CA SER A 185 -6.83 -13.83 4.42
C SER A 185 -7.00 -15.20 3.78
N LYS A 186 -5.91 -15.97 3.74
CA LYS A 186 -5.90 -17.33 3.18
C LYS A 186 -6.97 -18.23 3.82
N SER A 187 -7.10 -18.21 5.14
CA SER A 187 -8.09 -19.00 5.88
C SER A 187 -9.53 -18.60 5.54
N PHE A 188 -9.80 -17.31 5.34
CA PHE A 188 -11.13 -16.84 4.94
C PHE A 188 -11.46 -17.29 3.52
N LYS A 189 -10.51 -17.16 2.57
CA LYS A 189 -10.69 -17.61 1.18
C LYS A 189 -10.83 -19.12 1.04
N GLU A 190 -10.15 -19.91 1.90
CA GLU A 190 -10.31 -21.36 1.93
C GLU A 190 -11.70 -21.78 2.43
N LYS A 191 -12.24 -21.03 3.41
CA LYS A 191 -13.59 -21.27 3.95
C LYS A 191 -14.69 -20.77 3.00
N TYR A 192 -14.46 -19.65 2.33
CA TYR A 192 -15.42 -18.97 1.47
C TYR A 192 -14.80 -18.68 0.09
N PRO A 193 -14.68 -19.71 -0.77
CA PRO A 193 -13.96 -19.59 -2.04
C PRO A 193 -14.59 -18.57 -3.00
N PHE A 194 -15.90 -18.36 -2.91
CA PHE A 194 -16.66 -17.38 -3.70
C PHE A 194 -16.24 -15.93 -3.49
N VAL A 195 -15.53 -15.58 -2.41
CA VAL A 195 -15.10 -14.19 -2.18
C VAL A 195 -13.83 -13.93 -2.97
N GLY A 196 -13.89 -13.07 -3.99
CA GLY A 196 -12.76 -12.65 -4.82
C GLY A 196 -11.76 -11.74 -4.11
N GLU A 197 -10.60 -11.59 -4.71
CA GLU A 197 -9.44 -10.84 -4.19
C GLU A 197 -9.68 -9.32 -4.16
N ASP A 198 -10.51 -8.80 -5.07
CA ASP A 198 -10.86 -7.39 -5.15
C ASP A 198 -11.92 -7.02 -4.11
N VAL A 199 -11.42 -6.40 -3.05
CA VAL A 199 -12.17 -5.93 -1.90
C VAL A 199 -11.82 -4.46 -1.70
N LYS A 200 -12.80 -3.57 -1.69
CA LYS A 200 -12.63 -2.17 -1.33
C LYS A 200 -13.55 -1.84 -0.17
N ILE A 201 -12.99 -1.25 0.88
CA ILE A 201 -13.73 -0.90 2.09
C ILE A 201 -13.66 0.60 2.29
N MET A 202 -14.82 1.22 2.45
CA MET A 202 -14.99 2.62 2.81
C MET A 202 -15.68 2.69 4.18
N GLY A 203 -15.00 3.26 5.16
CA GLY A 203 -15.53 3.59 6.47
C GLY A 203 -15.90 5.07 6.58
N LEU A 204 -17.12 5.33 7.01
CA LEU A 204 -17.60 6.64 7.41
C LEU A 204 -18.02 6.55 8.88
N ARG A 205 -17.32 7.27 9.76
CA ARG A 205 -17.77 7.45 11.14
C ARG A 205 -18.43 8.81 11.29
N VAL A 206 -19.60 8.84 11.91
CA VAL A 206 -20.27 10.06 12.38
C VAL A 206 -20.62 9.86 13.84
N ASN A 207 -19.91 10.58 14.72
CA ASN A 207 -19.92 10.40 16.17
C ASN A 207 -19.65 8.92 16.54
N ASP A 208 -20.63 8.24 17.13
CA ASP A 208 -20.54 6.85 17.61
C ASP A 208 -21.16 5.84 16.65
N ARG A 209 -21.39 6.21 15.38
CA ARG A 209 -21.86 5.30 14.34
C ARG A 209 -20.85 5.18 13.22
N ILE A 210 -20.45 3.95 12.90
CA ILE A 210 -19.56 3.65 11.78
C ILE A 210 -20.37 2.94 10.69
N LYS A 211 -20.37 3.51 9.49
CA LYS A 211 -20.90 2.87 8.29
C LYS A 211 -19.74 2.33 7.46
N LEU A 212 -19.69 1.01 7.28
CA LEU A 212 -18.76 0.34 6.38
C LEU A 212 -19.47 -0.03 5.09
N THR A 213 -18.97 0.49 3.97
CA THR A 213 -19.37 0.05 2.63
C THR A 213 -18.28 -0.86 2.06
N VAL A 214 -18.62 -2.13 1.83
CA VAL A 214 -17.72 -3.17 1.32
C VAL A 214 -18.12 -3.47 -0.12
N ALA A 215 -17.28 -3.10 -1.07
CA ALA A 215 -17.36 -3.60 -2.44
C ALA A 215 -16.45 -4.82 -2.55
N VAL A 216 -17.01 -5.98 -2.85
CA VAL A 216 -16.29 -7.24 -2.93
C VAL A 216 -16.72 -8.01 -4.15
N ALA A 217 -15.75 -8.35 -4.98
CA ALA A 217 -15.97 -9.15 -6.16
C ALA A 217 -16.34 -10.59 -5.75
N ILE A 218 -17.37 -11.17 -6.35
CA ILE A 218 -17.77 -12.57 -6.11
C ILE A 218 -17.42 -13.42 -7.33
N ILE A 219 -16.77 -14.56 -7.09
CA ILE A 219 -16.30 -15.47 -8.16
C ILE A 219 -17.50 -16.16 -8.81
N ALA A 220 -17.74 -15.87 -10.09
CA ALA A 220 -18.87 -16.36 -10.86
C ALA A 220 -18.97 -17.89 -10.89
N GLN A 221 -17.83 -18.58 -10.93
CA GLN A 221 -17.73 -20.04 -10.96
C GLN A 221 -18.13 -20.70 -9.63
N GLU A 222 -18.17 -19.93 -8.54
CA GLU A 222 -18.44 -20.43 -7.18
C GLU A 222 -19.87 -20.12 -6.71
N VAL A 223 -20.68 -19.43 -7.53
CA VAL A 223 -22.09 -19.10 -7.23
C VAL A 223 -22.98 -19.40 -8.43
N SER A 224 -23.97 -20.28 -8.25
CA SER A 224 -24.83 -20.80 -9.33
C SER A 224 -26.16 -20.07 -9.49
N SER A 225 -26.46 -19.12 -8.60
CA SER A 225 -27.73 -18.39 -8.59
C SER A 225 -27.63 -17.04 -7.87
N LEU A 226 -28.65 -16.20 -8.02
CA LEU A 226 -28.76 -14.94 -7.29
C LEU A 226 -28.94 -15.17 -5.78
N GLU A 227 -29.58 -16.28 -5.39
CA GLU A 227 -29.74 -16.69 -4.00
C GLU A 227 -28.39 -17.02 -3.36
N GLU A 228 -27.53 -17.77 -4.06
CA GLU A 228 -26.17 -18.06 -3.59
C GLU A 228 -25.30 -16.80 -3.51
N TYR A 229 -25.45 -15.89 -4.48
CA TYR A 229 -24.79 -14.58 -4.43
C TYR A 229 -25.26 -13.73 -3.24
N ALA A 230 -26.57 -13.71 -2.95
CA ALA A 230 -27.11 -13.02 -1.78
C ALA A 230 -26.58 -13.63 -0.48
N TYR A 231 -26.47 -14.96 -0.41
CA TYR A 231 -25.84 -15.65 0.72
C TYR A 231 -24.36 -15.25 0.88
N ALA A 232 -23.60 -15.18 -0.22
CA ALA A 232 -22.21 -14.74 -0.19
C ALA A 232 -22.07 -13.33 0.41
N LYS A 233 -22.96 -12.40 0.04
CA LYS A 233 -23.01 -11.05 0.62
C LYS A 233 -23.29 -11.06 2.11
N GLU A 234 -24.24 -11.89 2.56
CA GLU A 234 -24.59 -11.97 3.98
C GLU A 234 -23.45 -12.57 4.80
N VAL A 235 -22.74 -13.59 4.29
CA VAL A 235 -21.53 -14.13 4.92
C VAL A 235 -20.47 -13.04 5.12
N VAL A 236 -20.18 -12.25 4.07
CA VAL A 236 -19.21 -11.14 4.17
C VAL A 236 -19.65 -10.14 5.23
N LYS A 237 -20.92 -9.75 5.21
CA LYS A 237 -21.50 -8.81 6.17
C LYS A 237 -21.36 -9.31 7.61
N GLU A 238 -21.78 -10.55 7.88
CA GLU A 238 -21.72 -11.14 9.22
C GLU A 238 -20.29 -11.27 9.75
N GLU A 239 -19.34 -11.70 8.92
CA GLU A 239 -17.95 -11.88 9.35
C GLU A 239 -17.27 -10.53 9.63
N VAL A 240 -17.60 -9.49 8.85
CA VAL A 240 -17.14 -8.12 9.12
C VAL A 240 -17.79 -7.55 10.39
N LEU A 241 -19.07 -7.80 10.64
CA LEU A 241 -19.72 -7.41 11.90
C LEU A 241 -19.09 -8.11 13.12
N LYS A 242 -18.83 -9.43 13.02
CA LYS A 242 -18.12 -10.19 14.08
C LYS A 242 -16.71 -9.67 14.35
N LEU A 243 -16.05 -9.10 13.33
CA LEU A 243 -14.76 -8.42 13.51
C LEU A 243 -14.96 -7.06 14.18
N ALA A 244 -15.96 -6.29 13.77
CA ALA A 244 -16.29 -4.99 14.32
C ALA A 244 -16.54 -5.05 15.83
N ASP A 245 -17.31 -6.03 16.30
CA ASP A 245 -17.60 -6.26 17.73
C ASP A 245 -16.33 -6.48 18.59
N LYS A 246 -15.20 -6.85 17.97
CA LYS A 246 -13.91 -7.05 18.66
C LYS A 246 -13.02 -5.80 18.64
N ILE A 247 -13.35 -4.83 17.80
CA ILE A 247 -12.51 -3.65 17.53
C ILE A 247 -13.12 -2.39 18.13
N SER A 248 -14.44 -2.25 18.09
CA SER A 248 -15.14 -1.03 18.49
C SER A 248 -16.41 -1.33 19.28
N GLU A 249 -16.71 -0.49 20.27
CA GLU A 249 -18.00 -0.49 20.98
C GLU A 249 -19.08 0.34 20.28
N ARG A 250 -18.72 1.01 19.17
CA ARG A 250 -19.64 1.84 18.39
C ARG A 250 -20.64 1.01 17.61
N GLU A 251 -21.76 1.64 17.25
CA GLU A 251 -22.74 1.02 16.36
C GLU A 251 -22.14 0.93 14.95
N VAL A 252 -21.98 -0.29 14.43
CA VAL A 252 -21.43 -0.52 13.08
C VAL A 252 -22.51 -1.05 12.13
N ASP A 253 -22.76 -0.31 11.04
CA ASP A 253 -23.58 -0.75 9.90
C ASP A 253 -22.68 -1.22 8.76
N VAL A 254 -22.92 -2.42 8.25
CA VAL A 254 -22.13 -3.01 7.14
C VAL A 254 -23.03 -3.20 5.93
N GLN A 255 -22.64 -2.59 4.82
CA GLN A 255 -23.32 -2.67 3.53
C GLN A 255 -22.40 -3.29 2.49
N VAL A 256 -22.86 -4.34 1.83
CA VAL A 256 -22.07 -5.10 0.85
C VAL A 256 -22.64 -4.88 -0.55
N ASN A 257 -21.77 -4.55 -1.51
CA ASN A 257 -22.09 -4.38 -2.94
C ASN A 257 -23.38 -3.56 -3.17
N THR A 258 -23.33 -2.30 -2.76
CA THR A 258 -24.50 -1.40 -2.74
C THR A 258 -25.01 -0.98 -4.12
N ALA A 259 -24.24 -1.25 -5.18
CA ALA A 259 -24.61 -0.97 -6.57
C ALA A 259 -25.44 -2.09 -7.23
N ASP A 260 -25.61 -3.23 -6.56
CA ASP A 260 -26.29 -4.40 -7.13
C ASP A 260 -27.77 -4.17 -7.43
N ASP A 261 -28.24 -4.68 -8.56
CA ASP A 261 -29.67 -4.87 -8.84
C ASP A 261 -30.10 -6.29 -8.47
N MET A 262 -30.59 -6.48 -7.24
CA MET A 262 -31.05 -7.78 -6.71
C MET A 262 -32.34 -8.32 -7.36
N LYS A 263 -32.79 -7.73 -8.48
CA LYS A 263 -33.87 -8.28 -9.33
C LYS A 263 -33.31 -8.93 -10.59
N ASP A 264 -32.01 -8.78 -10.85
CA ASP A 264 -31.37 -9.35 -12.02
C ASP A 264 -31.01 -10.82 -11.83
N LEU A 265 -31.87 -11.69 -12.36
CA LEU A 265 -31.66 -13.14 -12.36
C LEU A 265 -30.54 -13.59 -13.32
N SER A 266 -30.04 -12.71 -14.20
CA SER A 266 -28.98 -13.06 -15.15
C SER A 266 -27.57 -13.00 -14.54
N GLY A 267 -27.38 -12.16 -13.52
CA GLY A 267 -26.08 -11.91 -12.88
C GLY A 267 -25.28 -10.76 -13.51
N GLU A 268 -25.78 -10.09 -14.54
CA GLU A 268 -25.06 -9.02 -15.24
C GLU A 268 -24.94 -7.72 -14.44
N LYS A 269 -25.88 -7.46 -13.52
CA LYS A 269 -25.99 -6.25 -12.70
C LYS A 269 -25.66 -6.44 -11.22
N VAL A 270 -24.97 -7.53 -10.91
CA VAL A 270 -24.37 -7.78 -9.59
C VAL A 270 -22.86 -7.86 -9.74
N TYR A 271 -22.12 -7.67 -8.64
CA TYR A 271 -20.66 -7.67 -8.68
C TYR A 271 -20.06 -9.10 -8.79
N LEU A 272 -20.23 -9.72 -9.95
CA LEU A 272 -19.64 -11.00 -10.34
C LEU A 272 -18.37 -10.79 -11.18
N VAL A 273 -17.35 -11.60 -10.91
CA VAL A 273 -16.09 -11.65 -11.66
C VAL A 273 -15.65 -13.09 -11.94
N VAL A 274 -14.88 -13.30 -13.00
CA VAL A 274 -14.30 -14.58 -13.43
C VAL A 274 -12.97 -14.84 -12.72
N THR A 275 -12.19 -13.79 -12.46
CA THR A 275 -10.77 -13.87 -12.09
C THR A 275 -10.47 -13.43 -10.66
N GLY A 276 -11.44 -12.80 -10.00
CA GLY A 276 -11.27 -12.22 -8.66
C GLY A 276 -10.94 -10.73 -8.63
N THR A 277 -10.91 -10.04 -9.79
CA THR A 277 -10.66 -8.59 -9.89
C THR A 277 -11.60 -7.90 -10.87
N SER A 278 -12.00 -6.65 -10.58
CA SER A 278 -12.75 -5.83 -11.55
C SER A 278 -11.92 -5.44 -12.77
N ALA A 279 -10.59 -5.57 -12.72
CA ALA A 279 -9.72 -5.31 -13.86
C ALA A 279 -10.11 -6.14 -15.09
N GLU A 280 -10.78 -7.29 -14.93
CA GLU A 280 -11.23 -8.09 -16.06
C GLU A 280 -12.36 -7.45 -16.88
N HIS A 281 -13.02 -6.41 -16.39
CA HIS A 281 -14.22 -5.84 -16.99
C HIS A 281 -14.18 -4.30 -17.05
N GLY A 282 -13.01 -3.76 -17.40
CA GLY A 282 -12.84 -2.35 -17.81
C GLY A 282 -12.37 -1.37 -16.72
N ASP A 283 -12.15 -1.82 -15.48
CA ASP A 283 -11.54 -0.97 -14.46
C ASP A 283 -10.01 -0.92 -14.63
N ASP A 284 -9.48 0.30 -14.76
CA ASP A 284 -8.05 0.56 -14.85
C ASP A 284 -7.43 0.81 -13.46
N GLY A 285 -6.11 0.63 -13.36
CA GLY A 285 -5.34 0.91 -12.15
C GLY A 285 -4.00 1.56 -12.44
N ALA A 286 -3.49 2.37 -11.52
CA ALA A 286 -2.16 2.95 -11.65
C ALA A 286 -1.41 3.08 -10.31
N THR A 287 -0.08 2.93 -10.37
CA THR A 287 0.78 3.08 -9.19
C THR A 287 0.55 4.42 -8.49
N GLY A 288 0.44 4.41 -7.16
CA GLY A 288 0.25 5.60 -6.33
C GLY A 288 -1.18 6.12 -6.26
N ARG A 289 -2.15 5.48 -6.93
CA ARG A 289 -3.59 5.80 -6.83
C ARG A 289 -4.32 4.99 -5.77
N GLY A 290 -3.61 4.06 -5.14
CA GLY A 290 -4.07 3.23 -4.03
C GLY A 290 -3.83 3.85 -2.65
N ASN A 291 -3.59 2.98 -1.69
CA ASN A 291 -3.39 3.32 -0.29
C ASN A 291 -2.07 4.06 -0.03
N ARG A 292 -1.92 4.66 1.15
CA ARG A 292 -0.64 5.23 1.62
C ARG A 292 0.19 4.17 2.34
N VAL A 293 1.39 4.51 2.81
CA VAL A 293 2.34 3.58 3.43
C VAL A 293 1.79 2.77 4.61
N ASN A 294 0.79 3.29 5.31
CA ASN A 294 0.07 2.63 6.40
C ASN A 294 -1.05 1.68 5.93
N GLY A 295 -1.24 1.54 4.62
CA GLY A 295 -2.27 0.70 4.03
C GLY A 295 -3.67 1.32 3.95
N LEU A 296 -3.79 2.63 4.19
CA LEU A 296 -5.08 3.32 4.20
C LEU A 296 -5.06 4.61 3.38
N ILE A 297 -6.24 5.11 3.05
CA ILE A 297 -6.49 6.45 2.54
C ILE A 297 -7.30 7.17 3.61
N THR A 298 -6.71 8.21 4.21
CA THR A 298 -7.25 8.88 5.41
C THR A 298 -7.27 10.40 5.20
N PRO A 299 -8.30 10.93 4.52
CA PRO A 299 -8.36 12.34 4.12
C PRO A 299 -8.24 13.35 5.27
N PHE A 300 -8.50 12.94 6.52
CA PHE A 300 -8.41 13.81 7.69
C PHE A 300 -7.08 13.71 8.45
N ARG A 301 -6.17 12.85 8.00
CA ARG A 301 -4.78 12.76 8.46
C ARG A 301 -3.84 13.42 7.44
N PRO A 302 -2.67 13.91 7.85
CA PRO A 302 -1.61 14.26 6.91
C PRO A 302 -1.24 13.07 6.02
N MET A 303 -1.13 13.29 4.71
CA MET A 303 -0.75 12.27 3.74
C MET A 303 0.28 12.80 2.76
N SER A 304 1.31 12.00 2.49
CA SER A 304 2.18 12.19 1.34
C SER A 304 1.52 11.66 0.06
N LEU A 305 1.61 12.44 -1.01
CA LEU A 305 1.19 12.02 -2.36
C LEU A 305 2.25 11.17 -3.07
N GLU A 306 3.42 10.99 -2.45
CA GLU A 306 4.47 10.11 -2.98
C GLU A 306 3.98 8.67 -3.05
N ALA A 307 3.96 8.11 -4.26
CA ALA A 307 3.79 6.66 -4.44
C ALA A 307 5.01 5.94 -3.86
N THR A 308 4.84 5.03 -2.91
CA THR A 308 5.97 4.28 -2.32
C THR A 308 6.43 3.14 -3.23
N ALA A 309 5.48 2.49 -3.91
CA ALA A 309 5.69 1.26 -4.65
C ALA A 309 6.58 1.45 -5.89
N GLY A 310 7.54 0.55 -6.10
CA GLY A 310 8.39 0.55 -7.30
C GLY A 310 9.56 1.53 -7.27
N LYS A 311 9.61 2.44 -6.29
CA LYS A 311 10.74 3.36 -6.09
C LYS A 311 11.94 2.63 -5.49
N ASN A 312 13.13 3.13 -5.81
CA ASN A 312 14.38 2.60 -5.27
C ASN A 312 14.37 2.58 -3.72
N PRO A 313 14.68 1.45 -3.07
CA PRO A 313 14.63 1.37 -1.60
C PRO A 313 15.82 2.02 -0.90
N VAL A 314 16.84 2.50 -1.62
CA VAL A 314 18.08 3.04 -1.05
C VAL A 314 18.04 4.56 -0.94
N SER A 315 17.89 5.26 -2.07
CA SER A 315 18.00 6.73 -2.13
C SER A 315 16.66 7.44 -2.32
N HIS A 316 15.58 6.70 -2.66
CA HIS A 316 14.32 7.36 -2.97
C HIS A 316 13.56 7.76 -1.71
N VAL A 317 13.69 9.04 -1.32
CA VAL A 317 13.11 9.56 -0.08
C VAL A 317 11.58 9.49 -0.07
N GLY A 318 10.88 9.72 -1.18
CA GLY A 318 9.43 9.47 -1.28
C GLY A 318 8.98 8.06 -0.82
N LYS A 319 9.85 7.05 -0.87
CA LYS A 319 9.60 5.71 -0.32
C LYS A 319 10.19 5.55 1.08
N VAL A 320 11.49 5.78 1.22
CA VAL A 320 12.24 5.56 2.47
C VAL A 320 11.67 6.40 3.60
N TYR A 321 11.33 7.66 3.34
CA TYR A 321 10.82 8.57 4.37
C TYR A 321 9.39 8.28 4.79
N ASN A 322 8.53 7.78 3.90
CA ASN A 322 7.19 7.35 4.30
C ASN A 322 7.26 6.12 5.22
N VAL A 323 8.12 5.14 4.91
CA VAL A 323 8.34 3.97 5.78
C VAL A 323 8.96 4.40 7.11
N PHE A 324 9.98 5.27 7.06
CA PHE A 324 10.63 5.82 8.24
C PHE A 324 9.63 6.55 9.15
N ALA A 325 8.82 7.46 8.61
CA ALA A 325 7.88 8.27 9.36
C ALA A 325 6.80 7.41 10.04
N SER A 326 6.25 6.41 9.33
CA SER A 326 5.26 5.49 9.89
C SER A 326 5.83 4.68 11.06
N ARG A 327 7.06 4.16 10.91
CA ARG A 327 7.75 3.40 11.98
C ARG A 327 8.11 4.28 13.17
N LEU A 328 8.63 5.49 12.91
CA LEU A 328 9.00 6.43 13.96
C LEU A 328 7.77 6.85 14.77
N ALA A 329 6.64 7.17 14.12
CA ALA A 329 5.40 7.50 14.81
C ALA A 329 4.95 6.36 15.72
N SER A 330 4.97 5.12 15.21
CA SER A 330 4.60 3.92 15.96
C SER A 330 5.52 3.69 17.17
N ARG A 331 6.83 3.90 17.00
CA ARG A 331 7.82 3.74 18.06
C ARG A 331 7.64 4.78 19.17
N ILE A 332 7.49 6.05 18.80
CA ILE A 332 7.27 7.14 19.76
C ILE A 332 5.96 6.89 20.53
N TYR A 333 4.86 6.57 19.84
CA TYR A 333 3.59 6.28 20.51
C TYR A 333 3.68 5.08 21.48
N GLY A 334 4.49 4.06 21.16
CA GLY A 334 4.66 2.88 22.01
C GLY A 334 5.66 3.03 23.17
N GLU A 335 6.61 3.97 23.08
CA GLU A 335 7.68 4.15 24.07
C GLU A 335 7.50 5.39 24.95
N VAL A 336 6.81 6.44 24.48
CA VAL A 336 6.62 7.71 25.20
C VAL A 336 5.22 7.77 25.82
N ASN A 337 5.16 7.95 27.13
CA ASN A 337 3.89 7.98 27.87
C ASN A 337 3.16 9.32 27.73
N GLY A 338 1.83 9.30 27.87
CA GLY A 338 0.99 10.50 27.88
C GLY A 338 0.71 11.07 26.50
N LEU A 339 0.64 10.22 25.47
CA LEU A 339 0.36 10.58 24.08
C LEU A 339 -0.99 10.01 23.65
N LYS A 340 -1.85 10.87 23.08
CA LYS A 340 -3.03 10.44 22.34
C LYS A 340 -2.67 10.09 20.90
N GLU A 341 -1.89 10.96 20.24
CA GLU A 341 -1.50 10.80 18.83
C GLU A 341 -0.11 11.36 18.55
N VAL A 342 0.56 10.76 17.57
CA VAL A 342 1.87 11.16 17.06
C VAL A 342 1.77 11.27 15.55
N TYR A 343 2.28 12.36 14.99
CA TYR A 343 2.43 12.60 13.57
C TYR A 343 3.90 12.89 13.27
N VAL A 344 4.43 12.27 12.22
CA VAL A 344 5.80 12.46 11.78
C VAL A 344 5.77 12.97 10.34
N THR A 345 6.43 14.09 10.11
CA THR A 345 6.66 14.65 8.77
C THR A 345 8.16 14.85 8.57
N ILE A 346 8.69 14.37 7.45
CA ILE A 346 10.12 14.48 7.13
C ILE A 346 10.29 14.97 5.69
N LEU A 347 11.16 15.96 5.50
CA LEU A 347 11.42 16.63 4.21
C LEU A 347 12.89 16.48 3.82
N SER A 348 13.14 15.95 2.63
CA SER A 348 14.50 15.87 2.07
C SER A 348 14.88 17.13 1.31
N GLN A 349 16.16 17.24 0.96
CA GLN A 349 16.63 18.06 -0.16
C GLN A 349 17.38 17.15 -1.11
N ILE A 350 17.13 17.23 -2.41
CA ILE A 350 17.86 16.45 -3.41
C ILE A 350 19.38 16.65 -3.24
N GLY A 351 20.14 15.54 -3.25
CA GLY A 351 21.59 15.54 -3.11
C GLY A 351 22.12 15.66 -1.67
N LYS A 352 21.26 15.76 -0.65
CA LYS A 352 21.66 15.67 0.77
C LYS A 352 21.60 14.24 1.30
N PRO A 353 22.44 13.85 2.28
CA PRO A 353 22.34 12.54 2.91
C PRO A 353 20.94 12.27 3.45
N ILE A 354 20.40 11.07 3.26
CA ILE A 354 19.04 10.75 3.68
C ILE A 354 18.84 10.81 5.21
N ASN A 355 19.90 10.72 6.00
CA ASN A 355 19.88 10.89 7.47
C ASN A 355 20.02 12.36 7.92
N GLU A 356 20.18 13.30 6.98
CA GLU A 356 20.26 14.74 7.21
C GLU A 356 19.08 15.47 6.52
N PRO A 357 17.82 15.22 6.93
CA PRO A 357 16.67 15.88 6.34
C PRO A 357 16.71 17.39 6.57
N GLN A 358 16.05 18.16 5.71
CA GLN A 358 15.83 19.61 5.94
C GLN A 358 15.01 19.83 7.21
N SER A 359 14.05 18.95 7.45
CA SER A 359 13.25 18.93 8.67
C SER A 359 12.77 17.50 8.95
N LEU A 360 12.85 17.09 10.21
CA LEU A 360 12.10 15.99 10.80
C LEU A 360 11.24 16.58 11.91
N THR A 361 9.94 16.69 11.66
CA THR A 361 8.97 17.25 12.60
C THR A 361 8.13 16.13 13.20
N VAL A 362 8.14 16.02 14.52
CA VAL A 362 7.26 15.16 15.31
C VAL A 362 6.21 16.03 15.97
N SER A 363 4.97 15.98 15.50
CA SER A 363 3.86 16.71 16.08
C SER A 363 3.03 15.76 16.95
N VAL A 364 2.78 16.13 18.21
CA VAL A 364 2.11 15.26 19.19
C VAL A 364 0.85 15.89 19.73
N ILE A 365 -0.16 15.07 20.02
CA ILE A 365 -1.31 15.43 20.84
C ILE A 365 -1.15 14.72 22.19
N PRO A 366 -0.77 15.42 23.28
CA PRO A 366 -0.63 14.81 24.59
C PRO A 366 -1.98 14.48 25.23
N GLU A 367 -1.95 13.57 26.21
CA GLU A 367 -3.04 13.39 27.16
C GLU A 367 -3.21 14.63 28.07
N ASN A 368 -4.40 14.80 28.63
CA ASN A 368 -4.69 15.91 29.53
C ASN A 368 -3.78 15.84 30.78
N GLY A 369 -2.99 16.89 31.01
CA GLY A 369 -2.08 16.98 32.16
C GLY A 369 -0.70 16.33 31.93
N ALA A 370 -0.43 15.78 30.75
CA ALA A 370 0.88 15.24 30.41
C ALA A 370 1.93 16.34 30.24
N GLY A 371 3.14 16.09 30.74
CA GLY A 371 4.25 17.04 30.70
C GLY A 371 4.90 17.11 29.32
N PHE A 372 4.53 18.09 28.50
CA PHE A 372 5.07 18.24 27.14
C PHE A 372 6.60 18.31 27.07
N ASN A 373 7.28 18.89 28.06
CA ASN A 373 8.74 18.96 28.07
C ASN A 373 9.39 17.57 28.10
N THR A 374 8.83 16.63 28.87
CA THR A 374 9.32 15.25 28.94
C THR A 374 9.04 14.51 27.64
N ILE A 375 7.80 14.60 27.13
CA ILE A 375 7.41 14.04 25.84
C ILE A 375 8.33 14.54 24.71
N SER A 376 8.57 15.86 24.68
CA SER A 376 9.40 16.51 23.68
C SER A 376 10.84 16.01 23.71
N TYR A 377 11.41 15.85 24.92
CA TYR A 377 12.75 15.30 25.10
C TYR A 377 12.84 13.85 24.61
N GLU A 378 11.96 12.97 25.09
CA GLU A 378 11.99 11.54 24.74
C GLU A 378 11.72 11.30 23.24
N ALA A 379 10.71 11.95 22.67
CA ALA A 379 10.40 11.83 21.24
C ALA A 379 11.56 12.33 20.36
N ARG A 380 12.27 13.39 20.78
CA ARG A 380 13.44 13.91 20.07
C ARG A 380 14.60 12.93 20.09
N GLU A 381 14.88 12.31 21.24
CA GLU A 381 15.96 11.32 21.35
C GLU A 381 15.69 10.09 20.48
N ILE A 382 14.46 9.56 20.50
CA ILE A 382 14.04 8.45 19.62
C ILE A 382 14.20 8.83 18.14
N ALA A 383 13.78 10.04 17.76
CA ALA A 383 13.88 10.53 16.38
C ALA A 383 15.34 10.64 15.89
N ILE A 384 16.24 11.13 16.74
CA ILE A 384 17.68 11.22 16.43
C ILE A 384 18.27 9.82 16.27
N GLU A 385 17.97 8.90 17.19
CA GLU A 385 18.44 7.52 17.16
C GLU A 385 17.98 6.77 15.89
N GLU A 386 16.71 6.94 15.48
CA GLU A 386 16.18 6.31 14.28
C GLU A 386 16.80 6.89 13.00
N LEU A 387 17.07 8.21 12.95
CA LEU A 387 17.74 8.84 11.80
C LEU A 387 19.14 8.25 11.56
N GLU A 388 19.90 7.98 12.61
CA GLU A 388 21.22 7.31 12.50
C GLU A 388 21.10 5.90 11.91
N LYS A 389 19.94 5.26 12.11
CA LYS A 389 19.63 3.89 11.67
C LYS A 389 18.83 3.85 10.36
N ILE A 390 18.59 4.98 9.68
CA ILE A 390 17.70 5.05 8.51
C ILE A 390 18.09 4.09 7.39
N ARG A 391 19.37 3.73 7.25
CA ARG A 391 19.85 2.73 6.27
C ARG A 391 19.22 1.35 6.45
N LYS A 392 18.77 1.00 7.66
CA LYS A 392 18.06 -0.26 7.94
C LYS A 392 16.69 -0.34 7.24
N ILE A 393 16.11 0.80 6.87
CA ILE A 393 14.84 0.85 6.14
C ILE A 393 14.97 0.12 4.80
N THR A 394 16.11 0.26 4.11
CA THR A 394 16.39 -0.47 2.85
C THR A 394 16.21 -1.98 3.02
N ASP A 395 16.85 -2.57 4.03
CA ASP A 395 16.78 -4.02 4.25
C ASP A 395 15.37 -4.48 4.66
N LEU A 396 14.65 -3.66 5.42
CA LEU A 396 13.26 -3.93 5.78
C LEU A 396 12.34 -3.95 4.56
N ILE A 397 12.51 -3.00 3.63
CA ILE A 397 11.73 -2.96 2.40
C ILE A 397 12.08 -4.15 1.51
N VAL A 398 13.37 -4.38 1.23
CA VAL A 398 13.82 -5.45 0.33
C VAL A 398 13.43 -6.85 0.84
N SER A 399 13.37 -7.02 2.17
CA SER A 399 12.90 -8.27 2.78
C SER A 399 11.38 -8.39 2.91
N GLY A 400 10.60 -7.40 2.46
CA GLY A 400 9.14 -7.41 2.51
C GLY A 400 8.56 -7.35 3.93
N LYS A 401 9.32 -6.78 4.90
CA LYS A 401 8.95 -6.75 6.33
C LYS A 401 8.24 -5.47 6.77
N VAL A 402 7.91 -4.60 5.82
CA VAL A 402 7.23 -3.32 6.08
C VAL A 402 6.09 -3.15 5.09
N LEU A 403 5.04 -2.48 5.55
CA LEU A 403 3.93 -2.08 4.72
C LEU A 403 4.33 -0.90 3.83
N LEU A 404 3.78 -0.87 2.62
CA LEU A 404 4.03 0.20 1.64
C LEU A 404 2.73 0.79 1.07
N PHE A 405 1.62 0.05 1.15
CA PHE A 405 0.28 0.35 0.66
C PHE A 405 -0.67 -0.76 1.16
#